data_AF-A0A2E4WPH2-F1
#
_entry.id   AF-A0A2E4WPH2-F1
#
_cell.length_a   1.000
_cell.length_b   1.000
_cell.length_c   1.000
_cell.angle_alpha   90.00
_cell.angle_beta   90.00
_cell.angle_gamma   90.00
#
_symmetry.space_group_name_H-M   'P 1'
#
loop_
_entity.id
_entity.type
_entity.pdbx_description
1 polymer ?
#
loop_
_entity_poly.entity_id
_entity_poly.type
_entity_poly.pdbx_seq_one_letter_code
_entity_poly.pdbx_strand_id
1 'polypeptide(L)'
;MESLIFFKYDWSLKLIRTHSVDSMAILPFLEGRDFIVNSVHTLKDDGVTAEKCDFEEEWITKDHFIYIQALKELDDELKNGLAFIDIELENSGYINYSVGQLAIKLENIEELKSLSIQLLKYYGFYAAEELWKILVNHQIDIPVYFVLGMRKDDFLLTKNQMIEEAYNIDSTFTAFEGKLRFISLWPNQSIKEVGFEENGQLIDEWSCFCPNGELKASSSWMYDKENISFMYELTYHDVNAKEFLNQHKGEFKSF
;
A
#
# COMPACT_ATOMS: atom_id res chain seq x y z
N MET A 1 -6.47 12.60 17.56
CA MET A 1 -6.43 12.58 16.09
C MET A 1 -5.49 11.46 15.73
N GLU A 2 -5.99 10.45 15.03
CA GLU A 2 -5.14 9.38 14.52
C GLU A 2 -4.16 9.94 13.50
N SER A 3 -3.03 9.26 13.33
CA SER A 3 -1.99 9.66 12.39
C SER A 3 -1.60 8.44 11.59
N LEU A 4 -1.74 8.51 10.25
CA LEU A 4 -1.35 7.40 9.38
C LEU A 4 0.08 6.97 9.70
N ILE A 5 0.27 5.68 9.94
CA ILE A 5 1.59 5.11 10.26
C ILE A 5 2.19 4.49 9.01
N PHE A 6 1.42 3.65 8.32
CA PHE A 6 1.84 2.98 7.11
C PHE A 6 0.89 3.27 5.96
N PHE A 7 1.43 3.33 4.74
CA PHE A 7 0.65 3.45 3.52
C PHE A 7 1.29 2.59 2.43
N LYS A 8 0.47 1.84 1.71
CA LYS A 8 0.88 1.01 0.58
C LYS A 8 -0.07 1.23 -0.59
N TYR A 9 0.49 1.27 -1.80
CA TYR A 9 -0.27 1.12 -3.02
C TYR A 9 0.19 -0.14 -3.74
N ASP A 10 -0.74 -1.05 -3.97
CA ASP A 10 -0.54 -2.29 -4.71
C ASP A 10 -1.09 -2.11 -6.13
N TRP A 11 -0.20 -1.94 -7.10
CA TRP A 11 -0.62 -1.68 -8.48
C TRP A 11 -1.20 -2.94 -9.15
N SER A 12 -0.81 -4.13 -8.69
CA SER A 12 -1.31 -5.40 -9.24
C SER A 12 -2.77 -5.63 -8.89
N LEU A 13 -3.17 -5.18 -7.70
CA LEU A 13 -4.53 -5.31 -7.18
C LEU A 13 -5.35 -4.02 -7.31
N LYS A 14 -4.74 -2.90 -7.71
CA LYS A 14 -5.32 -1.55 -7.71
C LYS A 14 -5.92 -1.20 -6.34
N LEU A 15 -5.10 -1.40 -5.32
CA LEU A 15 -5.51 -1.41 -3.91
C LEU A 15 -4.60 -0.48 -3.12
N ILE A 16 -5.17 0.34 -2.24
CA ILE A 16 -4.41 0.99 -1.18
C ILE A 16 -4.66 0.27 0.15
N ARG A 17 -3.64 0.26 1.00
CA ARG A 17 -3.73 -0.19 2.40
C ARG A 17 -3.09 0.84 3.29
N THR A 18 -3.71 1.13 4.42
CA THR A 18 -3.18 2.08 5.40
C THR A 18 -3.57 1.71 6.82
N HIS A 19 -2.83 2.25 7.77
CA HIS A 19 -2.92 1.94 9.20
C HIS A 19 -3.00 3.22 10.04
N SER A 20 -3.71 3.13 11.17
CA SER A 20 -4.06 4.22 12.07
C SER A 20 -4.94 5.28 11.38
N VAL A 21 -6.11 4.83 10.90
CA VAL A 21 -7.21 5.69 10.42
C VAL A 21 -8.46 5.52 11.26
N ASP A 22 -9.25 6.59 11.36
CA ASP A 22 -10.62 6.47 11.83
C ASP A 22 -11.52 5.78 10.80
N SER A 23 -12.62 5.18 11.28
CA SER A 23 -13.64 4.52 10.46
C SER A 23 -14.20 5.44 9.36
N MET A 24 -14.28 6.75 9.61
CA MET A 24 -14.83 7.73 8.68
C MET A 24 -13.85 8.15 7.58
N ALA A 25 -12.62 7.64 7.58
CA ALA A 25 -11.70 7.74 6.45
C ALA A 25 -12.26 7.15 5.14
N ILE A 26 -13.30 6.30 5.23
CA ILE A 26 -13.97 5.69 4.07
C ILE A 26 -14.82 6.69 3.27
N LEU A 27 -15.27 7.78 3.89
CA LEU A 27 -16.33 8.63 3.31
C LEU A 27 -16.00 9.21 1.92
N PRO A 28 -14.78 9.73 1.65
CA PRO A 28 -14.42 10.22 0.32
C PRO A 28 -14.51 9.16 -0.78
N PHE A 29 -14.41 7.88 -0.43
CA PHE A 29 -14.46 6.77 -1.38
C PHE A 29 -15.89 6.33 -1.71
N LEU A 30 -16.87 6.71 -0.89
CA LEU A 30 -18.31 6.44 -1.11
C LEU A 30 -19.01 7.54 -1.92
N GLU A 31 -18.46 8.76 -1.92
CA GLU A 31 -19.12 9.92 -2.54
C GLU A 31 -19.39 9.69 -4.03
N GLY A 32 -20.67 9.65 -4.40
CA GLY A 32 -21.12 9.52 -5.79
C GLY A 32 -20.93 8.14 -6.41
N ARG A 33 -20.69 7.09 -5.61
CA ARG A 33 -20.59 5.70 -6.08
C ARG A 33 -21.76 4.87 -5.61
N ASP A 34 -22.16 3.92 -6.44
CA ASP A 34 -23.06 2.86 -6.02
C ASP A 34 -22.31 1.85 -5.13
N PHE A 35 -22.92 1.48 -4.01
CA PHE A 35 -22.32 0.58 -3.04
C PHE A 35 -23.38 -0.25 -2.30
N ILE A 36 -22.94 -1.32 -1.65
CA ILE A 36 -23.70 -2.08 -0.66
C ILE A 36 -22.85 -2.24 0.59
N VAL A 37 -23.47 -2.01 1.75
CA VAL A 37 -22.84 -2.25 3.04
C VAL A 37 -23.14 -3.67 3.46
N ASN A 38 -22.15 -4.56 3.35
CA ASN A 38 -22.32 -5.99 3.68
C ASN A 38 -22.35 -6.23 5.18
N SER A 39 -21.50 -5.50 5.92
CA SER A 39 -21.46 -5.63 7.38
C SER A 39 -20.86 -4.41 8.05
N VAL A 40 -21.39 -4.11 9.23
CA VAL A 40 -20.92 -3.04 10.11
C VAL A 40 -20.92 -3.59 11.53
N HIS A 41 -19.84 -3.37 12.27
CA HIS A 41 -19.70 -3.86 13.63
C HIS A 41 -19.03 -2.84 14.54
N THR A 42 -19.42 -2.84 15.81
CA THR A 42 -18.76 -2.14 16.92
C THR A 42 -18.05 -3.13 17.84
N LEU A 43 -17.03 -2.69 18.58
CA LEU A 43 -16.50 -3.46 19.70
C LEU A 43 -17.39 -3.27 20.94
N LYS A 44 -17.63 -4.36 21.66
CA LYS A 44 -18.24 -4.34 23.00
C LYS A 44 -17.27 -3.73 24.01
N ASP A 45 -17.77 -3.42 25.20
CA ASP A 45 -16.98 -2.85 26.30
C ASP A 45 -15.77 -3.72 26.74
N ASP A 46 -15.76 -5.01 26.39
CA ASP A 46 -14.62 -5.89 26.65
C ASP A 46 -13.42 -5.64 25.69
N GLY A 47 -13.62 -4.85 24.64
CA GLY A 47 -12.61 -4.50 23.64
C GLY A 47 -12.19 -5.66 22.72
N VAL A 48 -12.85 -6.81 22.80
CA VAL A 48 -12.47 -8.03 22.06
C VAL A 48 -13.64 -8.58 21.26
N THR A 49 -14.86 -8.52 21.79
CA THR A 49 -16.05 -9.06 21.14
C THR A 49 -16.66 -8.02 20.22
N ALA A 50 -16.91 -8.37 18.96
CA ALA A 50 -17.63 -7.53 18.01
C ALA A 50 -19.15 -7.79 18.05
N GLU A 51 -19.95 -6.75 17.82
CA GLU A 51 -21.41 -6.80 17.69
C GLU A 51 -21.82 -6.20 16.35
N LYS A 52 -22.70 -6.89 15.61
CA LYS A 52 -23.21 -6.40 14.32
C LYS A 52 -24.19 -5.26 14.58
N CYS A 53 -24.02 -4.16 13.86
CA CYS A 53 -24.93 -3.03 13.85
C CYS A 53 -26.06 -3.29 12.83
N ASP A 54 -27.24 -2.75 13.11
CA ASP A 54 -28.36 -2.80 12.17
C ASP A 54 -28.10 -1.80 11.03
N PHE A 55 -27.82 -2.34 9.84
CA PHE A 55 -27.66 -1.59 8.59
C PHE A 55 -28.23 -2.43 7.45
N GLU A 56 -28.95 -1.82 6.51
CA GLU A 56 -29.61 -2.56 5.43
C GLU A 56 -28.60 -3.06 4.39
N GLU A 57 -28.63 -4.37 4.12
CA GLU A 57 -27.83 -5.02 3.08
C GLU A 57 -28.56 -4.89 1.73
N GLU A 58 -28.53 -3.70 1.15
CA GLU A 58 -29.06 -3.43 -0.19
C GLU A 58 -28.13 -2.54 -1.03
N TRP A 59 -28.26 -2.64 -2.35
CA TRP A 59 -27.52 -1.76 -3.27
C TRP A 59 -28.10 -0.35 -3.24
N ILE A 60 -27.26 0.58 -2.78
CA ILE A 60 -27.54 2.00 -2.72
C ILE A 60 -27.12 2.61 -4.05
N THR A 61 -28.10 2.96 -4.88
CA THR A 61 -27.89 3.49 -6.24
C THR A 61 -28.33 4.94 -6.43
N LYS A 62 -28.93 5.52 -5.39
CA LYS A 62 -29.46 6.90 -5.35
C LYS A 62 -29.38 7.43 -3.92
N ASP A 63 -29.46 8.75 -3.81
CA ASP A 63 -29.52 9.45 -2.52
C ASP A 63 -28.40 9.01 -1.56
N HIS A 64 -27.20 8.72 -2.10
CA HIS A 64 -26.05 8.16 -1.38
C HIS A 64 -25.72 8.94 -0.09
N PHE A 65 -25.96 10.25 -0.10
CA PHE A 65 -25.74 11.13 1.05
C PHE A 65 -26.54 10.71 2.30
N ILE A 66 -27.74 10.13 2.14
CA ILE A 66 -28.58 9.65 3.26
C ILE A 66 -27.88 8.50 3.99
N TYR A 67 -27.39 7.53 3.23
CA TYR A 67 -26.73 6.34 3.77
C TYR A 67 -25.34 6.65 4.31
N ILE A 68 -24.60 7.55 3.66
CA ILE A 68 -23.34 8.11 4.16
C ILE A 68 -23.56 8.83 5.50
N GLN A 69 -24.62 9.64 5.60
CA GLN A 69 -24.98 10.31 6.84
C GLN A 69 -25.37 9.30 7.93
N ALA A 70 -26.13 8.26 7.60
CA ALA A 70 -26.50 7.21 8.54
C ALA A 70 -25.27 6.45 9.10
N LEU A 71 -24.27 6.14 8.27
CA LEU A 71 -23.01 5.54 8.73
C LEU A 71 -22.27 6.45 9.72
N LYS A 72 -22.25 7.75 9.44
CA LYS A 72 -21.61 8.74 10.32
C LYS A 72 -22.36 8.91 11.63
N GLU A 73 -23.69 9.02 11.59
CA GLU A 73 -24.53 9.11 12.78
C GLU A 73 -24.36 7.86 13.66
N LEU A 74 -24.31 6.68 13.04
CA LEU A 74 -24.02 5.43 13.75
C LEU A 74 -22.65 5.45 14.43
N ASP A 75 -21.59 5.90 13.75
CA ASP A 75 -20.25 6.02 14.35
C ASP A 75 -20.23 7.01 15.53
N ASP A 76 -20.89 8.17 15.39
CA ASP A 76 -21.00 9.21 16.41
C ASP A 76 -21.81 8.74 17.66
N GLU A 77 -22.81 7.88 17.48
CA GLU A 77 -23.63 7.31 18.57
C GLU A 77 -22.90 6.21 19.36
N LEU A 78 -21.93 5.54 18.74
CA LEU A 78 -21.22 4.41 19.33
C LEU A 78 -20.06 4.89 20.21
N LYS A 79 -20.10 4.50 21.49
CA LYS A 79 -19.04 4.80 22.46
C LYS A 79 -17.64 4.40 22.00
N ASN A 80 -17.52 3.27 21.30
CA ASN A 80 -16.25 2.74 20.81
C ASN A 80 -16.02 2.99 19.31
N GLY A 81 -16.93 3.74 18.66
CA GLY A 81 -16.97 3.91 17.22
C GLY A 81 -17.20 2.59 16.46
N LEU A 82 -17.21 2.68 15.15
CA LEU A 82 -17.22 1.52 14.27
C LEU A 82 -15.85 0.84 14.29
N ALA A 83 -15.86 -0.48 14.41
CA ALA A 83 -14.68 -1.31 14.48
C ALA A 83 -14.43 -2.09 13.19
N PHE A 84 -15.49 -2.53 12.51
CA PHE A 84 -15.38 -3.25 11.24
C PHE A 84 -16.46 -2.75 10.28
N ILE A 85 -16.06 -2.47 9.04
CA ILE A 85 -16.96 -2.06 7.97
C ILE A 85 -16.53 -2.80 6.71
N ASP A 86 -17.44 -3.54 6.09
CA ASP A 86 -17.23 -4.20 4.80
C ASP A 86 -18.25 -3.67 3.80
N ILE A 87 -17.75 -3.05 2.73
CA ILE A 87 -18.56 -2.42 1.68
C ILE A 87 -18.07 -2.93 0.32
N GLU A 88 -18.99 -3.42 -0.48
CA GLU A 88 -18.76 -3.66 -1.90
C GLU A 88 -19.14 -2.39 -2.69
N LEU A 89 -18.27 -2.01 -3.62
CA LEU A 89 -18.48 -0.89 -4.54
C LEU A 89 -18.81 -1.45 -5.93
N GLU A 90 -19.43 -0.63 -6.77
CA GLU A 90 -19.53 -0.93 -8.19
C GLU A 90 -18.18 -1.31 -8.84
N ASN A 91 -18.24 -2.03 -9.97
CA ASN A 91 -17.05 -2.47 -10.72
C ASN A 91 -16.07 -3.33 -9.92
N SER A 92 -16.59 -4.16 -9.00
CA SER A 92 -15.79 -5.07 -8.14
C SER A 92 -14.76 -4.35 -7.26
N GLY A 93 -15.03 -3.08 -6.93
CA GLY A 93 -14.32 -2.35 -5.89
C GLY A 93 -14.78 -2.78 -4.50
N TYR A 94 -14.00 -2.43 -3.48
CA TYR A 94 -14.42 -2.67 -2.10
C TYR A 94 -13.73 -1.70 -1.16
N ILE A 95 -14.34 -1.53 0.01
CA ILE A 95 -13.77 -0.87 1.18
C ILE A 95 -13.86 -1.84 2.34
N ASN A 96 -12.72 -2.11 2.96
CA ASN A 96 -12.65 -2.90 4.18
C ASN A 96 -11.94 -2.08 5.25
N TYR A 97 -12.66 -1.74 6.30
CA TYR A 97 -12.12 -1.11 7.49
C TYR A 97 -12.15 -2.10 8.66
N SER A 98 -11.05 -2.18 9.40
CA SER A 98 -10.85 -3.11 10.50
C SER A 98 -9.93 -2.50 11.54
N VAL A 99 -10.49 -1.99 12.64
CA VAL A 99 -9.80 -1.50 13.84
C VAL A 99 -8.54 -0.68 13.50
N GLY A 100 -8.74 0.47 12.86
CA GLY A 100 -7.65 1.37 12.48
C GLY A 100 -6.93 1.00 11.18
N GLN A 101 -7.30 -0.09 10.51
CA GLN A 101 -6.76 -0.49 9.21
C GLN A 101 -7.80 -0.27 8.11
N LEU A 102 -7.36 0.22 6.96
CA LEU A 102 -8.23 0.49 5.82
C LEU A 102 -7.61 -0.04 4.54
N ALA A 103 -8.39 -0.83 3.82
CA ALA A 103 -8.08 -1.36 2.50
C ALA A 103 -9.14 -0.91 1.51
N ILE A 104 -8.72 -0.28 0.41
CA ILE A 104 -9.64 0.24 -0.62
C ILE A 104 -9.17 -0.17 -2.00
N LYS A 105 -10.05 -0.85 -2.73
CA LYS A 105 -9.83 -1.23 -4.12
C LYS A 105 -10.75 -0.44 -5.03
N LEU A 106 -10.17 0.19 -6.05
CA LEU A 106 -10.90 0.87 -7.12
C LEU A 106 -10.32 0.50 -8.48
N GLU A 107 -11.18 0.26 -9.46
CA GLU A 107 -10.76 -0.10 -10.82
C GLU A 107 -10.11 1.08 -11.57
N ASN A 108 -10.55 2.30 -11.28
CA ASN A 108 -10.01 3.54 -11.84
C ASN A 108 -8.80 4.03 -11.03
N ILE A 109 -7.60 3.90 -11.62
CA ILE A 109 -6.33 4.22 -10.95
C ILE A 109 -6.14 5.72 -10.70
N GLU A 110 -6.55 6.58 -11.64
CA GLU A 110 -6.41 8.04 -11.47
C GLU A 110 -7.30 8.56 -10.35
N GLU A 111 -8.47 7.95 -10.21
CA GLU A 111 -9.39 8.25 -9.13
C GLU A 111 -8.89 7.73 -7.79
N LEU A 112 -8.40 6.49 -7.73
CA LEU A 112 -7.75 5.92 -6.55
C LEU A 112 -6.61 6.82 -6.09
N LYS A 113 -5.76 7.28 -7.01
CA LYS A 113 -4.69 8.25 -6.73
C LYS A 113 -5.25 9.54 -6.16
N SER A 114 -6.22 10.18 -6.84
CA SER A 114 -6.80 11.46 -6.41
C SER A 114 -7.35 11.38 -4.98
N LEU A 115 -8.11 10.33 -4.67
CA LEU A 115 -8.68 10.10 -3.34
C LEU A 115 -7.60 9.76 -2.30
N SER A 116 -6.58 8.99 -2.68
CA SER A 116 -5.44 8.71 -1.80
C SER A 116 -4.67 9.98 -1.43
N ILE A 117 -4.47 10.88 -2.39
CA ILE A 117 -3.83 12.19 -2.14
C ILE A 117 -4.69 13.03 -1.20
N GLN A 118 -6.02 13.02 -1.36
CA GLN A 118 -6.94 13.71 -0.46
C GLN A 118 -6.87 13.14 0.96
N LEU A 119 -6.88 11.83 1.10
CA LEU A 119 -6.75 11.12 2.37
C LEU A 119 -5.42 11.48 3.07
N LEU A 120 -4.30 11.41 2.36
CA LEU A 120 -2.99 11.82 2.87
C LEU A 120 -3.00 13.29 3.34
N LYS A 121 -3.56 14.20 2.55
CA LYS A 121 -3.65 15.61 2.94
C LYS A 121 -4.53 15.83 4.17
N TYR A 122 -5.64 15.09 4.28
CA TYR A 122 -6.52 15.13 5.45
C TYR A 122 -5.78 14.75 6.74
N TYR A 123 -4.90 13.75 6.68
CA TYR A 123 -4.04 13.36 7.81
C TYR A 123 -2.74 14.18 7.95
N GLY A 124 -2.58 15.28 7.20
CA GLY A 124 -1.47 16.23 7.41
C GLY A 124 -0.19 15.95 6.61
N PHE A 125 -0.23 15.10 5.58
CA PHE A 125 0.90 14.87 4.67
C PHE A 125 0.92 15.93 3.56
N TYR A 126 1.65 17.03 3.77
CA TYR A 126 1.66 18.15 2.82
C TYR A 126 2.39 17.85 1.50
N ALA A 127 3.33 16.90 1.50
CA ALA A 127 4.01 16.39 0.31
C ALA A 127 3.34 15.13 -0.28
N ALA A 128 2.00 15.01 -0.17
CA ALA A 128 1.26 13.82 -0.59
C ALA A 128 1.52 13.40 -2.05
N GLU A 129 1.69 14.34 -2.98
CA GLU A 129 1.96 14.06 -4.40
C GLU A 129 3.34 13.43 -4.58
N GLU A 130 4.35 13.95 -3.89
CA GLU A 130 5.69 13.36 -3.89
C GLU A 130 5.71 11.99 -3.20
N LEU A 131 4.94 11.82 -2.13
CA LEU A 131 4.79 10.54 -1.43
C LEU A 131 4.11 9.49 -2.32
N TRP A 132 3.06 9.85 -3.06
CA TRP A 132 2.41 8.95 -4.00
C TRP A 132 3.36 8.43 -5.07
N LYS A 133 4.27 9.28 -5.58
CA LYS A 133 5.30 8.84 -6.54
C LYS A 133 6.22 7.79 -5.94
N ILE A 134 6.51 7.85 -4.63
CA ILE A 134 7.27 6.79 -3.94
C ILE A 134 6.42 5.53 -3.86
N LEU A 135 5.18 5.63 -3.37
CA LEU A 135 4.26 4.49 -3.21
C LEU A 135 4.07 3.69 -4.51
N VAL A 136 3.98 4.35 -5.66
CA VAL A 136 3.86 3.68 -6.97
C VAL A 136 5.11 2.88 -7.34
N ASN A 137 6.29 3.31 -6.91
CA ASN A 137 7.55 2.65 -7.25
C ASN A 137 7.94 1.54 -6.28
N HIS A 138 7.34 1.49 -5.08
CA HIS A 138 7.73 0.57 -4.01
C HIS A 138 6.52 -0.26 -3.54
N GLN A 139 6.52 -1.56 -3.84
CA GLN A 139 5.42 -2.50 -3.50
C GLN A 139 5.43 -3.01 -2.04
N ILE A 140 5.83 -2.14 -1.11
CA ILE A 140 5.95 -2.43 0.32
C ILE A 140 5.17 -1.40 1.14
N ASP A 141 4.94 -1.69 2.42
CA ASP A 141 4.33 -0.74 3.35
C ASP A 141 5.33 0.37 3.71
N ILE A 142 5.03 1.61 3.30
CA ILE A 142 5.88 2.77 3.56
C ILE A 142 5.50 3.38 4.92
N PRO A 143 6.46 3.57 5.86
CA PRO A 143 6.24 4.19 7.16
C PRO A 143 6.07 5.71 7.00
N VAL A 144 4.89 6.15 6.56
CA VAL A 144 4.64 7.56 6.21
C VAL A 144 4.78 8.51 7.40
N TYR A 145 4.71 8.03 8.64
CA TYR A 145 4.93 8.85 9.84
C TYR A 145 6.27 9.63 9.83
N PHE A 146 7.29 9.16 9.10
CA PHE A 146 8.56 9.88 8.92
C PHE A 146 8.39 11.28 8.33
N VAL A 147 7.36 11.48 7.51
CA VAL A 147 7.18 12.68 6.69
C VAL A 147 5.93 13.47 7.04
N LEU A 148 5.30 13.17 8.17
CA LEU A 148 4.12 13.87 8.67
C LEU A 148 4.40 15.37 8.85
N GLY A 149 3.53 16.22 8.31
CA GLY A 149 3.65 17.67 8.44
C GLY A 149 4.80 18.30 7.65
N MET A 150 5.60 17.52 6.91
CA MET A 150 6.73 18.02 6.14
C MET A 150 6.28 18.70 4.86
N ARG A 151 6.86 19.87 4.58
CA ARG A 151 6.74 20.50 3.26
C ARG A 151 7.66 19.79 2.28
N LYS A 152 7.48 20.07 0.99
CA LYS A 152 8.21 19.42 -0.10
C LYS A 152 9.74 19.42 0.10
N ASP A 153 10.32 20.55 0.50
CA ASP A 153 11.78 20.64 0.63
C ASP A 153 12.31 19.76 1.76
N ASP A 154 11.64 19.74 2.92
CA ASP A 154 11.98 18.86 4.05
C ASP A 154 11.76 17.38 3.67
N PHE A 155 10.64 17.08 3.02
CA PHE A 155 10.35 15.75 2.51
C PHE A 155 11.45 15.21 1.60
N LEU A 156 11.99 16.04 0.70
CA LEU A 156 13.06 15.63 -0.22
C LEU A 156 14.36 15.25 0.50
N LEU A 157 14.61 15.81 1.69
CA LEU A 157 15.76 15.47 2.53
C LEU A 157 15.53 14.16 3.31
N THR A 158 14.29 13.89 3.74
CA THR A 158 13.96 12.75 4.61
C THR A 158 13.52 11.50 3.84
N LYS A 159 13.00 11.62 2.62
CA LYS A 159 12.34 10.51 1.90
C LYS A 159 13.20 9.25 1.78
N ASN A 160 14.52 9.38 1.61
CA ASN A 160 15.39 8.21 1.42
C ASN A 160 15.49 7.38 2.71
N GLN A 161 15.54 8.04 3.88
CA GLN A 161 15.52 7.36 5.18
C GLN A 161 14.20 6.62 5.41
N MET A 162 13.07 7.23 5.01
CA MET A 162 11.76 6.59 5.07
C MET A 162 11.69 5.32 4.19
N ILE A 163 12.23 5.37 2.96
CA ILE A 163 12.22 4.22 2.06
C ILE A 163 13.16 3.12 2.59
N GLU A 164 14.35 3.48 3.08
CA GLU A 164 15.29 2.53 3.69
C GLU A 164 14.65 1.80 4.88
N GLU A 165 13.99 2.54 5.78
CA GLU A 165 13.28 1.96 6.91
C GLU A 165 12.15 1.02 6.47
N ALA A 166 11.41 1.38 5.41
CA ALA A 166 10.36 0.52 4.85
C ALA A 166 10.92 -0.86 4.47
N TYR A 167 12.07 -0.90 3.80
CA TYR A 167 12.71 -2.16 3.42
C TYR A 167 13.31 -2.91 4.61
N ASN A 168 13.82 -2.22 5.62
CA ASN A 168 14.29 -2.85 6.85
C ASN A 168 13.14 -3.53 7.61
N ILE A 169 11.99 -2.86 7.74
CA ILE A 169 10.79 -3.41 8.36
C ILE A 169 10.31 -4.63 7.58
N ASP A 170 10.16 -4.51 6.27
CA ASP A 170 9.72 -5.60 5.40
C ASP A 170 10.68 -6.81 5.46
N SER A 171 12.00 -6.55 5.52
CA SER A 171 13.01 -7.60 5.73
C SER A 171 12.83 -8.33 7.05
N THR A 172 12.43 -7.64 8.12
CA THR A 172 12.25 -8.25 9.45
C THR A 172 11.09 -9.25 9.44
N PHE A 173 10.03 -8.95 8.68
CA PHE A 173 8.89 -9.87 8.52
C PHE A 173 9.22 -11.06 7.62
N THR A 174 10.10 -10.89 6.63
CA THR A 174 10.49 -11.95 5.67
C THR A 174 11.70 -12.78 6.12
N ALA A 175 12.54 -12.27 7.03
CA ALA A 175 13.73 -12.95 7.56
C ALA A 175 13.41 -14.22 8.37
N PHE A 176 12.16 -14.43 8.78
CA PHE A 176 11.69 -15.70 9.34
C PHE A 176 11.89 -16.89 8.39
N GLU A 177 12.13 -16.65 7.09
CA GLU A 177 12.40 -17.69 6.08
C GLU A 177 13.89 -17.94 5.80
N GLY A 178 14.82 -17.33 6.54
CA GLY A 178 16.27 -17.51 6.32
C GLY A 178 16.84 -16.76 5.11
N LYS A 179 16.02 -15.96 4.43
CA LYS A 179 16.40 -15.09 3.30
C LYS A 179 17.00 -13.79 3.82
N LEU A 180 18.10 -13.34 3.22
CA LEU A 180 18.68 -12.03 3.53
C LEU A 180 18.28 -11.03 2.46
N ARG A 181 17.64 -9.92 2.86
CA ARG A 181 17.39 -8.78 1.97
C ARG A 181 18.68 -7.94 1.88
N PHE A 182 19.08 -7.58 0.68
CA PHE A 182 20.14 -6.61 0.44
C PHE A 182 19.56 -5.31 -0.14
N ILE A 183 20.19 -4.19 0.20
CA ILE A 183 19.87 -2.86 -0.34
C ILE A 183 21.19 -2.26 -0.82
N SER A 184 21.22 -1.80 -2.07
CA SER A 184 22.33 -1.00 -2.60
C SER A 184 21.85 0.41 -2.92
N LEU A 185 22.75 1.39 -2.75
CA LEU A 185 22.43 2.81 -2.93
C LEU A 185 23.25 3.42 -4.07
N TRP A 186 22.64 4.37 -4.75
CA TRP A 186 23.36 5.31 -5.62
C TRP A 186 24.20 6.28 -4.77
N PRO A 187 25.19 6.99 -5.36
CA PRO A 187 25.96 8.00 -4.63
C PRO A 187 25.11 9.11 -3.98
N ASN A 188 23.93 9.39 -4.53
CA ASN A 188 22.97 10.36 -4.00
C ASN A 188 22.05 9.79 -2.89
N GLN A 189 22.37 8.60 -2.35
CA GLN A 189 21.62 7.90 -1.30
C GLN A 189 20.21 7.44 -1.68
N SER A 190 19.81 7.57 -2.95
CA SER A 190 18.60 6.89 -3.42
C SER A 190 18.86 5.39 -3.59
N ILE A 191 17.82 4.59 -3.43
CA ILE A 191 17.94 3.14 -3.63
C ILE A 191 18.30 2.87 -5.09
N LYS A 192 19.31 2.02 -5.29
CA LYS A 192 19.76 1.52 -6.59
C LYS A 192 19.14 0.18 -6.90
N GLU A 193 19.30 -0.78 -6.00
CA GLU A 193 18.63 -2.06 -6.11
C GLU A 193 18.31 -2.65 -4.75
N VAL A 194 17.29 -3.49 -4.72
CA VAL A 194 16.86 -4.25 -3.56
C VAL A 194 16.44 -5.63 -4.02
N GLY A 195 16.74 -6.64 -3.22
CA GLY A 195 16.24 -7.98 -3.46
C GLY A 195 16.63 -8.90 -2.34
N PHE A 196 16.38 -10.19 -2.54
CA PHE A 196 16.84 -11.22 -1.63
C PHE A 196 18.02 -11.97 -2.23
N GLU A 197 18.97 -12.31 -1.37
CA GLU A 197 20.10 -13.16 -1.73
C GLU A 197 20.26 -14.30 -0.73
N GLU A 198 20.70 -15.44 -1.25
CA GLU A 198 21.13 -16.58 -0.46
C GLU A 198 22.34 -17.22 -1.16
N ASN A 199 23.42 -17.46 -0.40
CA ASN A 199 24.68 -18.00 -0.93
C ASN A 199 25.24 -17.24 -2.15
N GLY A 200 25.01 -15.92 -2.22
CA GLY A 200 25.45 -15.06 -3.32
C GLY A 200 24.62 -15.19 -4.60
N GLN A 201 23.46 -15.84 -4.55
CA GLN A 201 22.50 -15.95 -5.66
C GLN A 201 21.23 -15.15 -5.32
N LEU A 202 20.68 -14.45 -6.31
CA LEU A 202 19.39 -13.79 -6.17
C LEU A 202 18.30 -14.81 -5.94
N ILE A 203 17.33 -14.53 -5.08
CA ILE A 203 16.14 -15.35 -4.89
C ILE A 203 14.93 -14.43 -4.75
N ASP A 204 13.74 -14.98 -4.98
CA ASP A 204 12.48 -14.27 -4.75
C ASP A 204 12.40 -12.95 -5.55
N GLU A 205 11.87 -11.88 -4.96
CA GLU A 205 11.75 -10.59 -5.62
C GLU A 205 13.07 -9.79 -5.67
N TRP A 206 13.32 -9.17 -6.83
CA TRP A 206 14.37 -8.18 -7.04
C TRP A 206 13.80 -6.96 -7.76
N SER A 207 14.31 -5.78 -7.43
CA SER A 207 13.95 -4.52 -8.09
C SER A 207 15.15 -3.59 -8.19
N CYS A 208 15.24 -2.86 -9.31
CA CYS A 208 16.23 -1.81 -9.51
C CYS A 208 15.59 -0.49 -9.92
N PHE A 209 16.29 0.59 -9.59
CA PHE A 209 15.76 1.95 -9.66
C PHE A 209 16.76 2.89 -10.33
N CYS A 210 16.23 3.90 -11.00
CA CYS A 210 17.01 5.01 -11.53
C CYS A 210 17.52 5.91 -10.39
N PRO A 211 18.57 6.73 -10.61
CA PRO A 211 19.06 7.66 -9.58
C PRO A 211 18.04 8.68 -9.05
N ASN A 212 16.93 8.90 -9.77
CA ASN A 212 15.82 9.74 -9.32
C ASN A 212 14.82 8.99 -8.41
N GLY A 213 14.99 7.68 -8.22
CA GLY A 213 14.13 6.79 -7.43
C GLY A 213 12.99 6.13 -8.22
N GLU A 214 12.90 6.34 -9.54
CA GLU A 214 11.88 5.67 -10.36
C GLU A 214 12.23 4.19 -10.55
N LEU A 215 11.22 3.31 -10.45
CA LEU A 215 11.39 1.88 -10.68
C LEU A 215 11.76 1.65 -12.14
N LYS A 216 12.85 0.93 -12.37
CA LYS A 216 13.39 0.66 -13.70
C LYS A 216 13.04 -0.73 -14.19
N ALA A 217 13.22 -1.73 -13.33
CA ALA A 217 12.85 -3.13 -13.59
C ALA A 217 12.63 -3.87 -12.29
N SER A 218 11.79 -4.90 -12.35
CA SER A 218 11.59 -5.89 -11.28
C SER A 218 11.62 -7.30 -11.86
N SER A 219 12.06 -8.28 -11.07
CA SER A 219 12.09 -9.67 -11.47
C SER A 219 11.86 -10.62 -10.31
N SER A 220 11.42 -11.83 -10.64
CA SER A 220 11.17 -12.91 -9.70
C SER A 220 12.12 -14.07 -9.98
N TRP A 221 12.72 -14.59 -8.91
CA TRP A 221 13.79 -15.58 -8.93
C TRP A 221 13.43 -16.79 -8.09
N MET A 222 13.88 -17.96 -8.49
CA MET A 222 13.70 -19.19 -7.71
C MET A 222 14.83 -20.17 -7.97
N TYR A 223 14.99 -21.15 -7.07
CA TYR A 223 15.91 -22.25 -7.31
C TYR A 223 15.30 -23.31 -8.21
N ASP A 224 16.14 -23.88 -9.07
CA ASP A 224 15.84 -25.16 -9.68
C ASP A 224 16.17 -26.34 -8.75
N LYS A 225 15.99 -27.56 -9.27
CA LYS A 225 16.25 -28.80 -8.52
C LYS A 225 17.71 -28.98 -8.14
N GLU A 226 18.63 -28.23 -8.73
CA GLU A 226 20.07 -28.28 -8.49
C GLU A 226 20.53 -27.14 -7.56
N ASN A 227 19.59 -26.39 -6.96
CA ASN A 227 19.83 -25.18 -6.16
C ASN A 227 20.58 -24.09 -6.94
N ILE A 228 20.32 -23.99 -8.25
CA ILE A 228 20.79 -22.90 -9.08
C ILE A 228 19.63 -21.92 -9.25
N SER A 229 19.86 -20.66 -8.88
CA SER A 229 18.88 -19.61 -9.04
C SER A 229 18.71 -19.25 -10.52
N PHE A 230 17.46 -19.11 -10.92
CA PHE A 230 17.09 -18.61 -12.23
C PHE A 230 15.92 -17.62 -12.13
N MET A 231 15.89 -16.69 -13.09
CA MET A 231 14.83 -15.70 -13.22
C MET A 231 13.68 -16.32 -14.03
N TYR A 232 12.45 -16.26 -13.49
CA TYR A 232 11.25 -16.79 -14.15
C TYR A 232 10.26 -15.70 -14.55
N GLU A 233 10.38 -14.50 -13.98
CA GLU A 233 9.56 -13.35 -14.35
C GLU A 233 10.43 -12.09 -14.42
N LEU A 234 10.14 -11.23 -15.39
CA LEU A 234 10.84 -9.95 -15.57
C LEU A 234 9.89 -8.90 -16.12
N THR A 235 9.77 -7.79 -15.41
CA THR A 235 8.99 -6.62 -15.82
C THR A 235 9.89 -5.42 -16.02
N TYR A 236 9.74 -4.77 -17.18
CA TYR A 236 10.42 -3.53 -17.51
C TYR A 236 9.47 -2.34 -17.32
N HIS A 237 9.91 -1.36 -16.54
CA HIS A 237 9.18 -0.11 -16.31
C HIS A 237 9.76 1.07 -17.10
N ASP A 238 10.98 0.91 -17.65
CA ASP A 238 11.63 1.85 -18.57
C ASP A 238 12.10 1.10 -19.84
N VAL A 239 11.87 1.69 -21.02
CA VAL A 239 12.31 1.18 -22.33
C VAL A 239 13.82 0.99 -22.44
N ASN A 240 14.62 1.74 -21.65
CA ASN A 240 16.08 1.62 -21.61
C ASN A 240 16.58 0.56 -20.60
N ALA A 241 15.69 -0.15 -19.92
CA ALA A 241 16.07 -1.10 -18.88
C ALA A 241 16.76 -2.38 -19.42
N LYS A 242 16.58 -2.70 -20.72
CA LYS A 242 17.20 -3.87 -21.36
C LYS A 242 18.73 -3.87 -21.32
N GLU A 243 19.38 -2.71 -21.33
CA GLU A 243 20.85 -2.63 -21.33
C GLU A 243 21.47 -2.97 -19.95
N PHE A 244 20.71 -2.83 -18.87
CA PHE A 244 21.21 -2.96 -17.50
C PHE A 244 21.29 -4.43 -17.02
N LEU A 245 20.33 -5.27 -17.42
CA LEU A 245 20.29 -6.68 -17.00
C LEU A 245 21.39 -7.55 -17.60
N ASN A 246 22.03 -7.12 -18.69
CA ASN A 246 23.19 -7.81 -19.24
C ASN A 246 24.37 -7.91 -18.27
N GLN A 247 24.36 -7.15 -17.17
CA GLN A 247 25.37 -7.19 -16.11
C GLN A 247 25.08 -8.22 -15.00
N HIS A 248 23.84 -8.71 -14.87
CA HIS A 248 23.39 -9.60 -13.78
C HIS A 248 22.99 -11.00 -14.30
N LYS A 249 23.78 -11.58 -15.20
CA LYS A 249 23.50 -12.87 -15.85
C LYS A 249 23.26 -14.02 -14.83
N GLY A 250 22.00 -14.24 -14.48
CA GLY A 250 21.45 -15.58 -14.27
C GLY A 250 20.85 -16.09 -15.59
N GLU A 251 20.77 -17.40 -15.76
CA GLU A 251 20.11 -17.99 -16.92
C GLU A 251 18.60 -17.73 -16.85
N PHE A 252 18.04 -17.03 -17.84
CA PHE A 252 16.59 -16.89 -17.95
C PHE A 252 16.01 -18.19 -18.52
N LYS A 253 15.16 -18.87 -17.74
CA LYS A 253 14.43 -20.07 -18.20
C LYS A 253 12.98 -19.64 -18.48
N SER A 254 12.61 -19.54 -19.76
CA SER A 254 11.19 -19.40 -20.14
C SER A 254 10.53 -20.77 -20.04
N PHE A 255 9.45 -20.87 -19.27
CA PHE A 255 8.55 -22.03 -19.27
C PHE A 255 7.41 -21.85 -20.28
#